data_AF-A0AAU9MYQ7-F1
#
_entry.id   AF-A0AAU9MYQ7-F1
#
_cell.length_a   1.000
_cell.length_b   1.000
_cell.length_c   1.000
_cell.angle_alpha   90.00
_cell.angle_beta   90.00
_cell.angle_gamma   90.00
#
_symmetry.space_group_name_H-M   'P 1'
#
loop_
_entity.id
_entity.type
_entity.pdbx_description
1 polymer ?
#
loop_
_entity_poly.entity_id
_entity_poly.type
_entity_poly.pdbx_seq_one_letter_code
_entity_poly.pdbx_strand_id
1 'polypeptide(L)'
;MCEHKLTPNLHYVKSLFLGWLFESLKNAIASKQDLCRGGRNRGAYTSQFDQLHDDMMTITTIQKLMGLLMTGGGQGGARVVQEALHIGETVEHKVS
;
A
#
# COMPACT_ATOMS: atom_id res chain seq x y z
N MET A 1 30.99 18.75 11.24
CA MET A 1 30.05 19.73 10.66
C MET A 1 29.01 18.97 9.84
N CYS A 2 27.97 18.46 10.49
CA CYS A 2 26.91 17.66 9.83
C CYS A 2 25.52 18.20 10.21
N GLU A 3 25.34 19.52 10.17
CA GLU A 3 24.08 20.17 10.48
C GLU A 3 23.74 21.16 9.37
N HIS A 4 23.05 20.68 8.30
CA HIS A 4 22.15 21.50 7.44
C HIS A 4 21.64 20.82 6.14
N LYS A 5 21.44 19.50 6.06
CA LYS A 5 20.75 18.90 4.88
C LYS A 5 19.81 17.73 5.17
N LEU A 6 19.29 17.62 6.40
CA LEU A 6 18.30 16.58 6.74
C LEU A 6 16.84 16.96 6.42
N THR A 7 16.60 18.20 5.95
CA THR A 7 15.28 18.77 5.66
C THR A 7 14.92 19.03 4.18
N PRO A 8 15.74 18.76 3.15
CA PRO A 8 15.26 18.69 1.76
C PRO A 8 14.73 17.29 1.38
N ASN A 9 15.35 16.23 1.93
CA ASN A 9 15.00 14.85 1.59
C ASN A 9 13.64 14.46 2.15
N LEU A 10 13.19 14.98 3.29
CA LEU A 10 11.87 14.62 3.83
C LEU A 10 10.72 15.14 2.96
N HIS A 11 10.83 16.34 2.39
CA HIS A 11 9.84 16.88 1.46
C HIS A 11 9.88 16.15 0.10
N TYR A 12 11.09 15.80 -0.37
CA TYR A 12 11.27 14.99 -1.59
C TYR A 12 10.67 13.60 -1.43
N VAL A 13 10.96 12.92 -0.33
CA VAL A 13 10.42 11.61 0.02
C VAL A 13 8.90 11.70 0.14
N LYS A 14 8.38 12.71 0.84
CA LYS A 14 6.94 12.99 0.93
C LYS A 14 6.31 13.21 -0.45
N SER A 15 6.95 13.95 -1.35
CA SER A 15 6.48 14.19 -2.72
C SER A 15 6.59 12.95 -3.62
N LEU A 16 7.60 12.11 -3.44
CA LEU A 16 7.80 10.85 -4.16
C LEU A 16 6.72 9.83 -3.77
N PHE A 17 6.43 9.74 -2.46
CA PHE A 17 5.40 8.87 -1.89
C PHE A 17 3.99 9.36 -2.24
N LEU A 18 3.71 10.65 -2.11
CA LEU A 18 2.36 11.21 -2.34
C LEU A 18 2.01 11.42 -3.81
N GLY A 19 3.00 11.65 -4.67
CA GLY A 19 2.75 11.87 -6.10
C GLY A 19 2.80 10.57 -6.88
N TRP A 20 4.00 10.06 -7.13
CA TRP A 20 4.19 8.98 -8.08
C TRP A 20 3.76 7.60 -7.55
N LEU A 21 4.12 7.27 -6.31
CA LEU A 21 3.81 5.95 -5.75
C LEU A 21 2.30 5.81 -5.46
N PHE A 22 1.69 6.84 -4.86
CA PHE A 22 0.26 6.84 -4.54
C PHE A 22 -0.60 6.70 -5.80
N GLU A 23 -0.42 7.55 -6.81
CA GLU A 23 -1.22 7.48 -8.03
C GLU A 23 -0.99 6.18 -8.80
N SER A 24 0.25 5.69 -8.88
CA SER A 24 0.56 4.42 -9.53
C SER A 24 -0.12 3.24 -8.83
N LEU A 25 -0.07 3.21 -7.49
CA LEU A 25 -0.68 2.14 -6.70
C LEU A 25 -2.21 2.22 -6.73
N LYS A 26 -2.77 3.43 -6.65
CA LYS A 26 -4.21 3.66 -6.78
C LYS A 26 -4.72 3.18 -8.13
N ASN A 27 -4.06 3.55 -9.22
CA ASN A 27 -4.43 3.10 -10.56
C ASN A 27 -4.34 1.58 -10.73
N ALA A 28 -3.34 0.93 -10.12
CA ALA A 28 -3.23 -0.52 -10.14
C ALA A 28 -4.36 -1.20 -9.34
N ILE A 29 -4.76 -0.63 -8.20
CA ILE A 29 -5.86 -1.12 -7.36
C ILE A 29 -7.19 -0.93 -8.09
N ALA A 30 -7.44 0.25 -8.65
CA ALA A 30 -8.64 0.56 -9.43
C ALA A 30 -8.80 -0.41 -10.61
N SER A 31 -7.72 -0.61 -11.39
CA SER A 31 -7.72 -1.59 -12.50
C SER A 31 -8.03 -3.00 -12.02
N LYS A 32 -7.53 -3.39 -10.83
CA LYS A 32 -7.82 -4.69 -10.25
C LYS A 32 -9.27 -4.80 -9.76
N GLN A 33 -9.85 -3.74 -9.20
CA GLN A 33 -11.26 -3.69 -8.81
C GLN A 33 -12.18 -3.78 -10.02
N ASP A 34 -11.88 -3.06 -11.10
CA ASP A 34 -12.63 -3.15 -12.36
C ASP A 34 -12.61 -4.58 -12.94
N LEU A 35 -11.47 -5.27 -12.87
CA LEU A 35 -11.37 -6.68 -13.28
C LEU A 35 -12.18 -7.61 -12.38
N CYS A 36 -12.29 -7.30 -11.08
CA CYS A 36 -13.12 -8.06 -10.13
C CYS A 36 -14.61 -7.85 -10.42
N ARG A 37 -15.04 -6.60 -10.68
CA ARG A 37 -16.42 -6.23 -11.08
C ARG A 37 -16.82 -6.88 -12.40
N GLY A 38 -15.89 -6.96 -13.35
CA GLY A 38 -16.07 -7.63 -14.64
C GLY A 38 -16.18 -9.16 -14.57
N GLY A 39 -16.17 -9.76 -13.37
CA GLY A 39 -16.35 -11.20 -13.14
C GLY A 39 -15.18 -12.07 -13.58
N ARG A 40 -14.10 -11.48 -14.09
CA ARG A 40 -12.97 -12.19 -14.71
C ARG A 40 -12.01 -12.79 -13.69
N ASN A 41 -12.18 -12.48 -12.40
CA ASN A 41 -11.30 -12.94 -11.33
C ASN A 41 -12.03 -13.06 -9.98
N ARG A 42 -13.14 -13.83 -9.92
CA ARG A 42 -13.89 -14.11 -8.67
C ARG A 42 -13.10 -15.05 -7.73
N GLY A 43 -12.01 -14.54 -7.16
CA GLY A 43 -11.41 -15.13 -5.95
C GLY A 43 -12.30 -14.86 -4.74
N ALA A 44 -12.20 -15.67 -3.68
CA ALA A 44 -12.99 -15.52 -2.46
C ALA A 44 -12.88 -14.12 -1.81
N TYR A 45 -11.82 -13.37 -2.12
CA TYR A 45 -11.55 -12.02 -1.63
C TYR A 45 -12.23 -10.89 -2.44
N THR A 46 -12.89 -11.20 -3.56
CA THR A 46 -13.44 -10.16 -4.46
C THR A 46 -14.54 -9.33 -3.83
N SER A 47 -15.37 -9.92 -2.98
CA SER A 47 -16.42 -9.20 -2.25
C SER A 47 -15.83 -8.19 -1.26
N GLN A 48 -14.75 -8.53 -0.55
CA GLN A 48 -14.09 -7.57 0.35
C GLN A 48 -13.32 -6.50 -0.42
N PHE A 49 -12.72 -6.87 -1.55
CA PHE A 49 -11.90 -5.96 -2.36
C PHE A 49 -12.73 -4.88 -3.06
N ASP A 50 -13.97 -5.18 -3.44
CA ASP A 50 -14.89 -4.24 -4.10
C ASP A 50 -15.62 -3.30 -3.12
N GLN A 51 -15.66 -3.66 -1.82
CA GLN A 51 -16.33 -2.86 -0.79
C GLN A 51 -15.51 -1.65 -0.33
N LEU A 52 -14.18 -1.68 -0.45
CA LEU A 52 -13.32 -0.54 -0.12
C LEU A 52 -13.15 0.41 -1.30
N HIS A 53 -13.15 1.71 -1.01
CA HIS A 53 -12.69 2.72 -1.95
C HIS A 53 -11.19 2.56 -2.24
N ASP A 54 -10.80 2.74 -3.50
CA ASP A 54 -9.46 2.54 -4.04
C ASP A 54 -8.41 3.33 -3.25
N ASP A 55 -8.76 4.55 -2.82
CA ASP A 55 -7.90 5.39 -1.99
C ASP A 55 -7.59 4.76 -0.63
N MET A 56 -8.59 4.15 0.01
CA MET A 56 -8.44 3.54 1.34
C MET A 56 -7.56 2.29 1.27
N MET A 57 -7.70 1.48 0.22
CA MET A 57 -6.80 0.36 -0.08
C MET A 57 -5.37 0.84 -0.31
N THR A 58 -5.21 1.91 -1.10
CA THR A 58 -3.91 2.49 -1.43
C THR A 58 -3.20 3.01 -0.18
N ILE A 59 -3.87 3.84 0.63
CA ILE A 59 -3.32 4.40 1.87
C ILE A 59 -2.93 3.28 2.84
N THR A 60 -3.82 2.29 3.02
CA THR A 60 -3.56 1.15 3.93
C THR A 60 -2.34 0.35 3.50
N THR A 61 -2.23 0.08 2.21
CA THR A 61 -1.11 -0.66 1.63
C THR A 61 0.21 0.09 1.80
N ILE A 62 0.24 1.39 1.47
CA ILE A 62 1.45 2.21 1.63
C ILE A 62 1.85 2.31 3.11
N GLN A 63 0.90 2.58 4.00
CA GLN A 63 1.18 2.68 5.44
C GLN A 63 1.78 1.39 6.00
N LYS A 64 1.22 0.24 5.63
CA LYS A 64 1.73 -1.06 6.08
C LYS A 64 3.10 -1.33 5.46
N LEU A 65 3.26 -1.19 4.15
CA LEU A 65 4.54 -1.40 3.46
C LEU A 65 5.65 -0.50 4.02
N MET A 66 5.37 0.77 4.30
CA MET A 66 6.34 1.68 4.91
C MET A 66 6.73 1.21 6.32
N GLY A 67 5.76 0.84 7.16
CA GLY A 67 6.05 0.30 8.50
C GLY A 67 6.92 -0.94 8.44
N LEU A 68 6.67 -1.82 7.46
CA LEU A 68 7.40 -3.06 7.28
C LEU A 68 8.83 -2.83 6.76
N LEU A 69 8.99 -1.97 5.75
CA LEU A 69 10.31 -1.59 5.22
C LEU A 69 11.16 -0.89 6.28
N MET A 70 10.55 -0.14 7.19
CA MET A 70 11.25 0.53 8.30
C MET A 70 11.56 -0.39 9.48
N THR A 71 10.87 -1.52 9.62
CA THR A 71 11.04 -2.47 10.74
C THR A 71 11.91 -3.68 10.36
N GLY A 72 12.15 -3.92 9.06
CA GLY A 72 12.97 -5.03 8.57
C GLY A 72 14.41 -4.95 9.05
N GLY A 73 14.85 -5.93 9.84
CA GLY A 73 16.17 -5.97 10.48
C GLY A 73 17.33 -5.73 9.51
N GLY A 74 17.88 -4.52 9.55
CA GLY A 74 19.18 -4.12 8.97
C GLY A 74 19.35 -4.16 7.45
N GLN A 75 18.58 -4.96 6.70
CA GLN A 75 18.80 -5.23 5.27
C GLN A 75 17.71 -4.69 4.35
N GLY A 76 16.71 -3.96 4.86
CA GLY A 76 15.69 -3.30 4.03
C GLY A 76 14.78 -4.26 3.25
N GLY A 77 14.68 -5.52 3.70
CA GLY A 77 13.84 -6.56 3.10
C GLY A 77 12.60 -6.86 3.94
N ALA A 78 11.55 -7.33 3.28
CA ALA A 78 10.27 -7.74 3.89
C ALA A 78 9.85 -9.13 3.37
N ARG A 79 9.21 -9.94 4.23
CA ARG A 79 8.78 -11.30 3.83
C ARG A 79 7.43 -11.22 3.16
N VAL A 80 7.41 -11.30 1.83
CA VAL A 80 6.22 -11.09 0.98
C VAL A 80 4.95 -11.77 1.49
N VAL A 81 5.04 -13.02 1.98
CA VAL A 81 3.89 -13.77 2.51
C VAL A 81 3.36 -13.16 3.81
N GLN A 82 4.23 -12.78 4.74
CA GLN A 82 3.82 -12.15 5.99
C GLN A 82 3.26 -10.75 5.75
N GLU A 83 3.82 -10.03 4.79
CA GLU A 83 3.34 -8.69 4.45
C GLU A 83 1.98 -8.72 3.78
N ALA A 84 1.77 -9.65 2.85
CA ALA A 84 0.47 -9.84 2.21
C ALA A 84 -0.62 -10.20 3.22
N LEU A 85 -0.32 -11.06 4.21
CA LEU A 85 -1.24 -11.40 5.30
C LEU A 85 -1.61 -10.18 6.13
N HIS A 86 -0.62 -9.40 6.57
CA HIS A 86 -0.84 -8.22 7.39
C HIS A 86 -1.63 -7.12 6.69
N ILE A 87 -1.43 -6.97 5.38
CA ILE A 87 -2.21 -6.05 4.54
C ILE A 87 -3.65 -6.56 4.44
N GLY A 88 -3.83 -7.85 4.14
CA GLY A 88 -5.14 -8.50 4.05
C GLY A 88 -5.97 -8.35 5.33
N GLU A 89 -5.40 -8.69 6.48
CA GLU A 89 -6.06 -8.56 7.79
C GLU A 89 -6.47 -7.11 8.09
N THR A 90 -5.61 -6.15 7.73
CA THR A 90 -5.92 -4.72 7.93
C THR A 90 -7.05 -4.26 7.01
N VAL A 91 -7.13 -4.81 5.80
CA VAL A 91 -8.24 -4.55 4.87
C VAL A 91 -9.53 -5.20 5.39
N GLU A 92 -9.49 -6.45 5.83
CA GLU A 92 -10.65 -7.15 6.38
C GLU A 92 -11.23 -6.44 7.60
N HIS A 93 -10.39 -5.96 8.52
CA HIS A 93 -10.83 -5.13 9.66
C HIS A 93 -11.47 -3.80 9.26
N LYS A 94 -11.22 -3.29 8.05
CA LYS A 94 -11.84 -2.05 7.54
C LYS A 94 -13.14 -2.31 6.78
N VAL A 95 -13.40 -3.56 6.37
CA VAL A 95 -14.63 -3.99 5.69
C VAL A 95 -15.68 -4.45 6.71
N SER A 96 -15.24 -5.16 7.75
CA SER A 96 -16.11 -5.73 8.80
C SER A 96 -16.53 -4.71 9.85
#